data_AF-A0A417VGA2-F1
#
_entry.id   AF-A0A417VGA2-F1
#
_cell.length_a   1.000
_cell.length_b   1.000
_cell.length_c   1.000
_cell.angle_alpha   90.00
_cell.angle_beta   90.00
_cell.angle_gamma   90.00
#
_symmetry.space_group_name_H-M   'P 1'
#
loop_
_entity.id
_entity.type
_entity.pdbx_description
1 polymer ?
#
loop_
_entity_poly.entity_id
_entity_poly.type
_entity_poly.pdbx_seq_one_letter_code
_entity_poly.pdbx_strand_id
1 'polypeptide(L)'
;MNLKDRIQKVIDQRRKQLIKERDEYERKMHDTVSYYGLGGAYRRQEAARDKREEQLNELDDFEKQLKNTTRHFEATVYFFGCSKCGAVCMTTKQPFDDWHECPTCRQMINLRNVKSKTIRIADDGTAWLEMLKEAKE
;
A
#
# COMPACT_ATOMS: atom_id res chain seq x y z
N MET A 1 3.55 12.48 -9.02
CA MET A 1 4.50 11.55 -8.35
C MET A 1 3.81 11.02 -7.10
N ASN A 2 3.61 9.71 -6.99
CA ASN A 2 2.82 9.10 -5.91
C ASN A 2 3.61 9.15 -4.57
N LEU A 3 2.92 9.18 -3.43
CA LEU A 3 3.55 9.10 -2.10
C LEU A 3 4.39 7.83 -1.96
N LYS A 4 3.90 6.70 -2.51
CA LYS A 4 4.63 5.43 -2.55
C LYS A 4 5.97 5.55 -3.29
N ASP A 5 6.00 6.27 -4.42
CA ASP A 5 7.23 6.51 -5.18
C ASP A 5 8.24 7.38 -4.41
N ARG A 6 7.76 8.35 -3.62
CA ARG A 6 8.63 9.19 -2.77
C ARG A 6 9.25 8.36 -1.64
N ILE A 7 8.45 7.53 -0.98
CA ILE A 7 8.93 6.64 0.09
C ILE A 7 9.92 5.62 -0.47
N GLN A 8 9.64 5.03 -1.64
CA GLN A 8 10.55 4.09 -2.29
C GLN A 8 11.92 4.73 -2.59
N LYS A 9 11.95 5.98 -3.08
CA LYS A 9 13.21 6.69 -3.30
C LYS A 9 14.03 6.88 -2.02
N VAL A 10 13.39 7.12 -0.89
CA VAL A 10 14.07 7.25 0.41
C VAL A 10 14.65 5.91 0.85
N ILE A 11 13.89 4.82 0.68
CA ILE A 11 14.36 3.45 0.96
C ILE A 11 15.57 3.11 0.09
N ASP A 12 15.49 3.38 -1.21
CA ASP A 12 16.58 3.08 -2.15
C ASP A 12 17.86 3.87 -1.83
N GLN A 13 17.71 5.16 -1.45
CA GLN A 13 18.84 5.99 -1.01
C GLN A 13 19.48 5.41 0.26
N ARG A 14 18.66 5.03 1.24
CA ARG A 14 19.15 4.47 2.50
C ARG A 14 19.82 3.11 2.30
N ARG A 15 19.24 2.22 1.49
CA ARG A 15 19.82 0.92 1.11
C ARG A 15 21.18 1.10 0.46
N LYS A 16 21.32 2.02 -0.51
CA LYS A 16 22.61 2.32 -1.15
C LYS A 16 23.66 2.80 -0.15
N GLN A 17 23.28 3.63 0.82
CA GLN A 17 24.21 4.09 1.85
C GLN A 17 24.66 2.93 2.75
N LEU A 18 23.74 2.11 3.23
CA LEU A 18 24.06 0.99 4.12
C LEU A 18 24.92 -0.08 3.44
N ILE A 19 24.68 -0.37 2.16
CA ILE A 19 25.53 -1.27 1.37
C ILE A 19 26.96 -0.73 1.30
N LYS A 20 27.13 0.57 1.00
CA LYS A 20 28.47 1.19 0.97
C LYS A 20 29.16 1.10 2.33
N GLU A 21 28.46 1.41 3.41
CA GLU A 21 29.02 1.33 4.77
C GLU A 21 29.43 -0.12 5.11
N ARG A 22 28.61 -1.10 4.79
CA ARG A 22 28.92 -2.53 4.97
C ARG A 22 30.19 -2.93 4.21
N ASP A 23 30.28 -2.60 2.92
CA ASP A 23 31.42 -2.95 2.07
C ASP A 23 32.71 -2.22 2.50
N GLU A 24 32.59 -1.04 3.11
CA GLU A 24 33.71 -0.34 3.74
C GLU A 24 34.17 -1.03 5.03
N TYR A 25 33.24 -1.51 5.86
CA TYR A 25 33.60 -2.28 7.06
C TYR A 25 34.25 -3.62 6.69
N GLU A 26 33.77 -4.30 5.65
CA GLU A 26 34.36 -5.54 5.16
C GLU A 26 35.80 -5.34 4.66
N ARG A 27 36.06 -4.26 3.92
CA ARG A 27 37.43 -3.86 3.54
C ARG A 27 38.31 -3.57 4.74
N LYS A 28 37.81 -2.78 5.71
CA LYS A 28 38.55 -2.48 6.95
C LYS A 28 38.85 -3.74 7.77
N MET A 29 37.95 -4.71 7.78
CA MET A 29 38.16 -6.00 8.42
C MET A 29 39.30 -6.76 7.75
N HIS A 30 39.30 -6.84 6.42
CA HIS A 30 40.38 -7.50 5.67
C HIS A 30 41.75 -6.86 5.95
N ASP A 31 41.84 -5.53 5.96
CA ASP A 31 43.07 -4.80 6.27
C ASP A 31 43.50 -5.01 7.74
N THR A 32 42.53 -5.05 8.66
CA THR A 32 42.79 -5.27 10.10
C THR A 32 43.29 -6.68 10.36
N VAL A 33 42.78 -7.70 9.66
CA VAL A 33 43.29 -9.07 9.74
C VAL A 33 44.74 -9.12 9.28
N SER A 34 45.07 -8.45 8.17
CA SER A 34 46.42 -8.46 7.61
C SER A 34 47.48 -7.89 8.56
N TYR A 35 47.13 -6.95 9.43
CA TYR A 35 48.10 -6.23 10.27
C TYR A 35 48.00 -6.57 11.77
N TYR A 36 46.80 -6.87 12.28
CA TYR A 36 46.51 -7.06 13.71
C TYR A 36 45.81 -8.39 14.03
N GLY A 37 45.50 -9.22 13.03
CA GLY A 37 44.77 -10.47 13.20
C GLY A 37 43.31 -10.28 13.65
N LEU A 38 42.69 -11.34 14.17
CA LEU A 38 41.27 -11.39 14.57
C LEU A 38 41.01 -10.82 15.98
N GLY A 39 41.74 -9.77 16.35
CA GLY A 39 41.69 -9.16 17.68
C GLY A 39 40.45 -8.30 17.93
N GLY A 40 40.45 -7.55 19.03
CA GLY A 40 39.31 -6.71 19.43
C GLY A 40 38.92 -5.62 18.42
N ALA A 41 39.84 -5.16 17.57
CA ALA A 41 39.53 -4.22 16.48
C ALA A 41 38.69 -4.88 15.38
N TYR A 42 39.02 -6.11 14.99
CA TYR A 42 38.27 -6.89 14.01
C TYR A 42 36.84 -7.16 14.49
N ARG A 43 36.66 -7.64 15.73
CA ARG A 43 35.32 -7.93 16.28
C ARG A 43 34.42 -6.71 16.37
N ARG A 44 34.98 -5.52 16.61
CA ARG A 44 34.21 -4.26 16.61
C ARG A 44 33.75 -3.87 15.21
N GLN A 45 34.56 -4.12 14.19
CA GLN A 45 34.20 -3.88 12.80
C GLN A 45 33.18 -4.91 12.31
N GLU A 46 33.32 -6.17 12.72
CA GLU A 46 32.37 -7.25 12.47
C GLU A 46 30.98 -6.91 13.04
N ALA A 47 30.90 -6.53 14.32
CA ALA A 47 29.64 -6.10 14.94
C ALA A 47 29.04 -4.85 14.27
N ALA A 48 29.87 -3.98 13.69
CA ALA A 48 29.39 -2.84 12.91
C ALA A 48 28.83 -3.29 11.55
N ARG A 49 29.46 -4.26 10.86
CA ARG A 49 28.94 -4.90 9.64
C ARG A 49 27.59 -5.56 9.90
N ASP A 50 27.51 -6.39 10.94
CA ASP A 50 26.29 -7.12 11.30
C ASP A 50 25.11 -6.17 11.58
N LYS A 51 25.35 -5.06 12.29
CA LYS A 51 24.32 -4.02 12.49
C LYS A 51 23.82 -3.40 11.19
N ARG A 52 24.67 -3.28 10.17
CA ARG A 52 24.26 -2.74 8.85
C ARG A 52 23.47 -3.76 8.05
N GLU A 53 23.79 -5.04 8.19
CA GLU A 53 23.01 -6.14 7.63
C GLU A 53 21.62 -6.23 8.29
N GLU A 54 21.54 -6.10 9.61
CA GLU A 54 20.26 -6.04 10.32
C GLU A 54 19.40 -4.87 9.84
N GLN A 55 19.98 -3.66 9.71
CA GLN A 55 19.28 -2.50 9.16
C GLN A 55 18.83 -2.69 7.69
N LEU A 56 19.57 -3.46 6.89
CA LEU A 56 19.14 -3.81 5.54
C LEU A 56 17.94 -4.76 5.56
N ASN A 57 17.94 -5.76 6.46
CA ASN A 57 16.81 -6.67 6.63
C ASN A 57 15.55 -5.94 7.09
N GLU A 58 15.67 -4.97 8.01
CA GLU A 58 14.55 -4.12 8.45
C GLU A 58 13.97 -3.31 7.27
N LEU A 59 14.82 -2.77 6.40
CA LEU A 59 14.37 -2.05 5.20
C LEU A 59 13.67 -2.97 4.20
N ASP A 60 14.13 -4.21 4.04
CA ASP A 60 13.49 -5.21 3.18
C ASP A 60 12.10 -5.57 3.69
N ASP A 61 11.95 -5.75 5.00
CA ASP A 61 10.65 -6.02 5.62
C ASP A 61 9.70 -4.82 5.52
N PHE A 62 10.21 -3.61 5.68
CA PHE A 62 9.43 -2.39 5.45
C PHE A 62 8.99 -2.26 3.98
N GLU A 63 9.84 -2.63 3.02
CA GLU A 63 9.49 -2.64 1.61
C GLU A 63 8.39 -3.69 1.30
N LYS A 64 8.45 -4.87 1.91
CA LYS A 64 7.38 -5.90 1.81
C LYS A 64 6.07 -5.37 2.36
N GLN A 65 6.09 -4.70 3.52
CA GLN A 65 4.90 -4.08 4.11
C GLN A 65 4.31 -2.99 3.20
N LEU A 66 5.15 -2.13 2.61
CA LEU A 66 4.72 -1.10 1.66
C LEU A 66 4.14 -1.68 0.36
N LYS A 67 4.66 -2.81 -0.12
CA LYS A 67 4.12 -3.53 -1.28
C LYS A 67 2.74 -4.09 -0.97
N ASN A 68 2.56 -4.65 0.21
CA ASN A 68 1.30 -5.25 0.68
C ASN A 68 0.30 -4.23 1.24
N THR A 69 0.69 -2.96 1.40
CA THR A 69 -0.24 -1.91 1.84
C THR A 69 -1.28 -1.70 0.74
N THR A 70 -2.49 -2.20 0.99
CA THR A 70 -3.65 -2.07 0.12
C THR A 70 -3.99 -0.60 -0.08
N ARG A 71 -4.37 -0.24 -1.30
CA ARG A 71 -4.74 1.14 -1.59
C ARG A 71 -6.15 1.33 -1.06
N HIS A 72 -6.29 2.09 0.02
CA HIS A 72 -7.61 2.50 0.47
C HIS A 72 -8.14 3.59 -0.45
N PHE A 73 -9.31 3.35 -1.06
CA PHE A 73 -10.09 4.40 -1.69
C PHE A 73 -11.35 4.66 -0.86
N GLU A 74 -11.69 5.94 -0.72
CA GLU A 74 -12.91 6.36 -0.06
C GLU A 74 -14.01 6.40 -1.12
N ALA A 75 -15.06 5.60 -0.93
CA ALA A 75 -16.25 5.62 -1.77
C ALA A 75 -17.43 6.09 -0.92
N THR A 76 -18.13 7.13 -1.37
CA THR A 76 -19.40 7.53 -0.79
C THR A 76 -20.50 6.67 -1.40
N VAL A 77 -21.19 5.89 -0.57
CA VAL A 77 -22.34 5.08 -0.98
C VAL A 77 -23.62 5.73 -0.46
N TYR A 78 -24.59 5.88 -1.34
CA TYR A 78 -25.93 6.37 -1.04
C TYR A 78 -26.88 5.18 -0.98
N PHE A 79 -27.65 5.05 0.10
CA PHE A 79 -28.64 3.98 0.28
C PHE A 79 -30.05 4.55 0.23
N PHE A 80 -30.92 3.97 -0.59
CA PHE A 80 -32.31 4.39 -0.69
C PHE A 80 -33.25 3.19 -0.87
N GLY A 81 -34.46 3.31 -0.32
CA GLY A 81 -35.50 2.29 -0.41
C GLY A 81 -36.55 2.66 -1.43
N CYS A 82 -37.08 1.68 -2.16
CA CYS A 82 -38.26 1.86 -2.98
C CYS A 82 -39.53 1.72 -2.14
N SER A 83 -40.38 2.75 -2.12
CA SER A 83 -41.67 2.72 -1.42
C SER A 83 -42.68 1.73 -2.03
N LYS A 84 -42.51 1.35 -3.30
CA LYS A 84 -43.45 0.50 -4.03
C LYS A 84 -43.14 -0.99 -3.89
N CYS A 85 -41.88 -1.39 -4.06
CA CYS A 85 -41.48 -2.80 -4.05
C CYS A 85 -40.63 -3.18 -2.83
N GLY A 86 -40.31 -2.23 -1.95
CA GLY A 86 -39.50 -2.48 -0.75
C GLY A 86 -38.02 -2.77 -1.01
N ALA A 87 -37.56 -2.72 -2.27
CA ALA A 87 -36.17 -3.00 -2.61
C ALA A 87 -35.23 -1.90 -2.05
N VAL A 88 -34.12 -2.33 -1.47
CA VAL A 88 -33.02 -1.44 -1.04
C VAL A 88 -32.03 -1.33 -2.19
N CYS A 89 -31.78 -0.11 -2.61
CA CYS A 89 -30.89 0.23 -3.73
C CYS A 89 -29.68 1.01 -3.20
N MET A 90 -28.53 0.83 -3.87
CA MET A 90 -27.30 1.54 -3.53
C MET A 90 -26.65 2.15 -4.79
N THR A 91 -26.08 3.35 -4.66
CA THR A 91 -25.32 4.00 -5.73
C THR A 91 -24.08 4.68 -5.17
N THR A 92 -23.01 4.71 -5.96
CA THR A 92 -21.78 5.47 -5.68
C THR A 92 -21.75 6.83 -6.38
N LYS A 93 -22.65 7.05 -7.36
CA LYS A 93 -22.82 8.35 -8.02
C LYS A 93 -23.76 9.21 -7.20
N GLN A 94 -23.38 10.47 -6.98
CA GLN A 94 -24.26 11.44 -6.36
C GLN A 94 -25.53 11.60 -7.23
N PRO A 95 -26.72 11.43 -6.63
CA PRO A 95 -27.99 11.77 -7.28
C PRO A 95 -27.96 13.21 -7.76
N PHE A 96 -27.93 13.44 -9.09
CA PHE A 96 -27.84 14.78 -9.66
C PHE A 96 -29.21 15.49 -9.75
N ASP A 97 -30.32 14.75 -9.77
CA ASP A 97 -31.64 15.28 -10.16
C ASP A 97 -32.79 14.95 -9.18
N ASP A 98 -32.50 14.68 -7.91
CA ASP A 98 -33.49 14.32 -6.87
C ASP A 98 -34.36 13.08 -7.19
N TRP A 99 -34.34 12.52 -8.39
CA TRP A 99 -35.20 11.40 -8.81
C TRP A 99 -34.37 10.27 -9.38
N HIS A 100 -34.58 9.06 -8.85
CA HIS A 100 -33.91 7.85 -9.29
C HIS A 100 -34.90 6.75 -9.64
N GLU A 101 -34.64 6.06 -10.75
CA GLU A 101 -35.41 4.90 -11.13
C GLU A 101 -35.05 3.69 -10.27
N CYS A 102 -36.07 3.03 -9.69
CA CYS A 102 -35.88 1.76 -9.00
C CYS A 102 -35.45 0.68 -10.00
N PRO A 103 -34.29 0.02 -9.84
CA PRO A 103 -33.83 -1.03 -10.75
C PRO A 103 -34.76 -2.26 -10.77
N THR A 104 -35.56 -2.47 -9.72
CA THR A 104 -36.46 -3.62 -9.61
C THR A 104 -37.84 -3.35 -10.25
N CYS A 105 -38.46 -2.22 -9.94
CA CYS A 105 -39.85 -1.96 -10.33
C CYS A 105 -40.03 -0.70 -11.19
N ARG A 106 -38.93 -0.05 -11.59
CA ARG A 106 -38.88 1.16 -12.43
C ARG A 106 -39.64 2.37 -11.90
N GLN A 107 -40.05 2.33 -10.63
CA GLN A 107 -40.69 3.46 -9.97
C GLN A 107 -39.67 4.57 -9.76
N MET A 108 -40.05 5.80 -10.08
CA MET A 108 -39.26 6.99 -9.75
C MET A 108 -39.32 7.26 -8.25
N ILE A 109 -38.15 7.31 -7.61
CA ILE A 109 -37.96 7.54 -6.18
C ILE A 109 -37.38 8.93 -6.00
N ASN A 110 -38.04 9.77 -5.20
CA ASN A 110 -37.49 11.06 -4.82
C ASN A 110 -36.46 10.87 -3.69
N LEU A 111 -35.23 11.29 -3.95
CA LEU A 111 -34.03 11.17 -3.14
C LEU A 111 -33.67 12.49 -2.41
N ARG A 112 -34.66 13.27 -1.99
CA ARG A 112 -34.40 14.39 -1.06
C ARG A 112 -33.89 13.88 0.28
N ASN A 113 -32.67 14.30 0.66
CA ASN A 113 -31.98 13.93 1.91
C ASN A 113 -31.60 12.44 2.05
N VAL A 114 -31.00 11.83 1.02
CA VAL A 114 -30.49 10.45 1.13
C VAL A 114 -29.37 10.35 2.16
N LYS A 115 -29.47 9.34 3.02
CA LYS A 115 -28.38 8.97 3.93
C LYS A 115 -27.21 8.44 3.12
N SER A 116 -26.09 9.13 3.18
CA SER A 116 -24.82 8.68 2.62
C SER A 116 -23.91 8.16 3.73
N LYS A 117 -23.06 7.20 3.39
CA LYS A 117 -21.97 6.79 4.26
C LYS A 117 -20.71 6.65 3.41
N THR A 118 -19.64 7.28 3.85
CA THR A 118 -18.32 7.07 3.26
C THR A 118 -17.75 5.78 3.82
N ILE A 119 -17.45 4.84 2.94
CA ILE A 119 -16.79 3.59 3.26
C ILE A 119 -15.35 3.63 2.74
N ARG A 120 -14.44 3.04 3.51
CA ARG A 120 -13.06 2.81 3.09
C ARG A 120 -12.99 1.42 2.51
N ILE A 121 -12.76 1.33 1.20
CA ILE A 121 -12.58 0.06 0.52
C ILE A 121 -11.08 -0.16 0.37
N ALA A 122 -10.59 -1.31 0.85
CA ALA A 122 -9.25 -1.76 0.56
C ALA A 122 -9.27 -2.43 -0.81
N ASP A 123 -8.65 -1.82 -1.81
CA ASP A 123 -8.45 -2.45 -3.12
C ASP A 123 -7.14 -3.26 -3.07
N ASP A 124 -7.25 -4.57 -3.26
CA ASP A 124 -6.11 -5.47 -3.48
C ASP A 124 -5.88 -5.77 -4.98
N GLY A 125 -6.65 -5.15 -5.87
CA GLY A 125 -6.51 -5.25 -7.32
C GLY A 125 -7.08 -6.54 -7.94
N THR A 126 -7.65 -7.45 -7.14
CA THR A 126 -8.19 -8.74 -7.60
C THR A 126 -9.41 -8.56 -8.51
N ALA A 127 -10.36 -7.70 -8.11
CA ALA A 127 -11.58 -7.41 -8.87
C ALA A 127 -11.30 -6.83 -10.27
N TRP A 128 -10.26 -5.99 -10.41
CA TRP A 128 -9.86 -5.43 -11.71
C TRP A 128 -9.28 -6.49 -12.65
N LEU A 129 -8.52 -7.46 -12.11
CA LEU A 129 -7.97 -8.56 -12.89
C LEU A 129 -9.05 -9.52 -13.38
N GLU A 130 -10.10 -9.74 -12.57
CA GLU A 130 -11.27 -10.52 -12.97
C GLU A 130 -12.06 -9.82 -14.08
N MET A 131 -12.37 -8.53 -13.92
CA MET A 131 -13.05 -7.74 -14.97
C MET A 131 -12.26 -7.68 -16.28
N LEU A 132 -10.92 -7.64 -16.22
CA LEU A 132 -10.05 -7.70 -17.41
C LEU A 132 -10.04 -9.07 -18.09
N LYS A 133 -10.30 -10.15 -17.37
CA LYS A 133 -10.47 -11.49 -17.94
C LYS A 133 -11.83 -11.60 -18.62
N GLU A 134 -12.90 -11.20 -17.93
CA GLU A 134 -14.27 -11.20 -18.47
C GLU A 134 -14.41 -10.32 -19.73
N ALA A 135 -13.73 -9.17 -19.79
CA ALA A 135 -13.76 -8.31 -20.97
C ALA A 135 -12.96 -8.83 -22.18
N LYS A 136 -12.17 -9.90 -22.00
CA LYS A 136 -11.38 -10.55 -23.06
C LYS A 136 -11.99 -11.86 -23.55
N GLU A 137 -13.06 -12.34 -22.92
CA GLU A 137 -13.90 -13.46 -23.35
C GLU A 137 -15.08 -12.96 -24.19
#